data_AF-A0A525PR13-F1
#
_entry.id   AF-A0A525PR13-F1
#
_cell.length_a   1.000
_cell.length_b   1.000
_cell.length_c   1.000
_cell.angle_alpha   90.00
_cell.angle_beta   90.00
_cell.angle_gamma   90.00
#
_symmetry.space_group_name_H-M   'P 1'
#
loop_
_entity.id
_entity.type
_entity.pdbx_description
1 polymer ?
#
loop_
_entity_poly.entity_id
_entity_poly.type
_entity_poly.pdbx_seq_one_letter_code
_entity_poly.pdbx_strand_id
1 'polypeptide(L)'
;MKTDALAGGFVDPPIDASRAFRGIMTAMARPGTISTVTGAKPPPPLGVAAGVTVLTLCDPDTPIFLGASLDTPEVRDWITFQTGAPFVSPAQAVFAIGLWDDLPLGAFSLGTSEYPDRSATLIVELPELRDNGVTLTGAGGYWGGGGAVGTGRIWR
;
A
#
# COMPACT_ATOMS: atom_id res chain seq x y z
N MET A 1 13.33 -12.40 18.41
CA MET A 1 13.23 -11.56 17.20
C MET A 1 13.93 -12.28 16.06
N LYS A 2 13.20 -12.73 15.04
CA LYS A 2 13.73 -13.50 13.89
C LYS A 2 14.56 -12.57 12.99
N THR A 3 15.66 -13.05 12.44
CA THR A 3 16.58 -12.28 11.59
C THR A 3 15.90 -11.69 10.35
N ASP A 4 14.84 -12.31 9.84
CA ASP A 4 14.08 -11.82 8.68
C ASP A 4 13.34 -10.51 8.95
N ALA A 5 12.93 -10.23 10.20
CA ALA A 5 12.27 -8.97 10.56
C ALA A 5 13.24 -7.76 10.51
N LEU A 6 14.54 -8.01 10.71
CA LEU A 6 15.60 -7.00 10.70
C LEU A 6 16.11 -6.69 9.28
N ALA A 7 15.71 -7.48 8.29
CA ALA A 7 16.16 -7.40 6.91
C ALA A 7 15.01 -7.03 5.96
N GLY A 8 15.33 -6.78 4.69
CA GLY A 8 14.32 -6.61 3.64
C GLY A 8 13.68 -5.22 3.55
N GLY A 9 14.19 -4.23 4.28
CA GLY A 9 13.94 -2.81 4.00
C GLY A 9 14.65 -2.33 2.73
N PHE A 10 14.56 -1.03 2.44
CA PHE A 10 15.30 -0.41 1.34
C PHE A 10 16.82 -0.54 1.51
N VAL A 11 17.55 -0.66 0.39
CA VAL A 11 19.02 -0.78 0.39
C VAL A 11 19.66 0.61 0.52
N ASP A 12 19.12 1.60 -0.21
CA ASP A 12 19.46 3.01 -0.07
C ASP A 12 18.19 3.78 0.32
N PRO A 13 17.87 3.89 1.64
CA PRO A 13 16.55 4.31 2.08
C PRO A 13 16.10 5.67 1.51
N PRO A 14 16.92 6.74 1.50
CA PRO A 14 16.49 8.02 0.94
C PRO A 14 16.21 7.94 -0.57
N ILE A 15 17.06 7.28 -1.34
CA ILE A 15 16.93 7.21 -2.80
C ILE A 15 15.77 6.31 -3.20
N ASP A 16 15.67 5.14 -2.58
CA ASP A 16 14.64 4.15 -2.88
C ASP A 16 13.26 4.66 -2.44
N ALA A 17 13.14 5.27 -1.25
CA ALA A 17 11.89 5.90 -0.81
C ALA A 17 11.46 7.05 -1.73
N SER A 18 12.39 7.91 -2.18
CA SER A 18 12.07 8.99 -3.11
C SER A 18 11.52 8.48 -4.46
N ARG A 19 12.15 7.43 -5.01
CA ARG A 19 11.70 6.78 -6.24
C ARG A 19 10.32 6.13 -6.06
N ALA A 20 10.14 5.39 -4.97
CA ALA A 20 8.87 4.74 -4.64
C ALA A 20 7.76 5.76 -4.45
N PHE A 21 8.01 6.83 -3.68
CA PHE A 21 7.06 7.91 -3.42
C PHE A 21 6.59 8.55 -4.73
N ARG A 22 7.52 8.88 -5.64
CA ARG A 22 7.16 9.43 -6.95
C ARG A 22 6.28 8.48 -7.76
N GLY A 23 6.61 7.18 -7.76
CA GLY A 23 5.81 6.16 -8.44
C GLY A 23 4.39 6.07 -7.89
N ILE A 24 4.28 5.98 -6.56
CA ILE A 24 2.99 5.90 -5.85
C ILE A 24 2.15 7.15 -6.10
N MET A 25 2.72 8.35 -5.89
CA MET A 25 2.00 9.61 -6.11
C MET A 25 1.60 9.80 -7.58
N THR A 26 2.39 9.31 -8.53
CA THR A 26 2.00 9.32 -9.95
C THR A 26 0.80 8.42 -10.21
N ALA A 27 0.79 7.21 -9.66
CA ALA A 27 -0.32 6.26 -9.80
C ALA A 27 -1.61 6.76 -9.10
N MET A 28 -1.48 7.49 -7.99
CA MET A 28 -2.60 8.14 -7.31
C MET A 28 -3.14 9.34 -8.09
N ALA A 29 -2.26 10.18 -8.63
CA ALA A 29 -2.65 11.37 -9.41
C ALA A 29 -3.22 11.03 -10.79
N ARG A 30 -2.92 9.84 -11.33
CA ARG A 30 -3.39 9.36 -12.63
C ARG A 30 -4.00 7.96 -12.49
N PRO A 31 -5.26 7.88 -12.02
CA PRO A 31 -5.97 6.60 -11.88
C PRO A 31 -5.87 5.73 -13.13
N GLY A 32 -5.59 4.44 -12.93
CA GLY A 32 -5.34 3.47 -14.01
C GLY A 32 -3.89 3.39 -14.47
N THR A 33 -3.02 4.33 -14.07
CA THR A 33 -1.59 4.21 -14.30
C THR A 33 -1.00 3.13 -13.42
N ILE A 34 -0.40 2.14 -14.06
CA ILE A 34 0.34 1.11 -13.36
C ILE A 34 1.78 1.57 -13.19
N SER A 35 2.27 1.54 -11.95
CA SER A 35 3.69 1.78 -11.63
C SER A 35 4.32 0.53 -11.03
N THR A 36 5.53 0.20 -11.48
CA THR A 36 6.37 -0.82 -10.85
C THR A 36 7.18 -0.18 -9.74
N VAL A 37 7.17 -0.79 -8.56
CA VAL A 37 7.96 -0.38 -7.40
C VAL A 37 8.84 -1.55 -6.95
N THR A 38 10.05 -1.24 -6.49
CA THR A 38 11.07 -2.22 -6.08
C THR A 38 11.87 -1.69 -4.91
N GLY A 39 12.68 -2.55 -4.27
CA GLY A 39 13.65 -2.13 -3.26
C GLY A 39 13.40 -2.72 -1.88
N ALA A 40 12.17 -3.17 -1.59
CA ALA A 40 11.85 -3.93 -0.39
C ALA A 40 11.78 -5.44 -0.67
N LYS A 41 12.03 -6.23 0.36
CA LYS A 41 11.83 -7.70 0.41
C LYS A 41 11.05 -8.03 1.69
N PRO A 42 9.75 -7.71 1.73
CA PRO A 42 8.93 -8.03 2.90
C PRO A 42 8.80 -9.54 3.09
N PRO A 43 8.55 -10.01 4.33
CA PRO A 43 8.27 -11.42 4.56
C PRO A 43 6.93 -11.82 3.92
N PRO A 44 6.81 -13.04 3.36
CA PRO A 44 5.51 -13.55 2.92
C PRO A 44 4.53 -13.62 4.09
N PRO A 45 3.22 -13.43 3.85
CA PRO A 45 2.57 -13.30 2.55
C PRO A 45 2.51 -11.86 1.99
N LEU A 46 3.15 -10.87 2.64
CA LEU A 46 3.13 -9.49 2.18
C LEU A 46 3.87 -9.35 0.84
N GLY A 47 3.22 -8.78 -0.17
CA GLY A 47 3.80 -8.59 -1.49
C GLY A 47 4.77 -7.41 -1.51
N VAL A 48 5.67 -7.41 -2.52
CA VAL A 48 6.69 -6.36 -2.68
C VAL A 48 6.06 -4.98 -2.82
N ALA A 49 4.96 -4.86 -3.57
CA ALA A 49 4.33 -3.57 -3.81
C ALA A 49 3.72 -2.99 -2.51
N ALA A 50 3.01 -3.80 -1.71
CA ALA A 50 2.52 -3.35 -0.41
C ALA A 50 3.67 -3.04 0.54
N GLY A 51 4.69 -3.90 0.61
CA GLY A 51 5.88 -3.66 1.44
C GLY A 51 6.58 -2.35 1.11
N VAL A 52 6.84 -2.07 -0.18
CA VAL A 52 7.41 -0.80 -0.62
C VAL A 52 6.52 0.38 -0.25
N THR A 53 5.19 0.25 -0.39
CA THR A 53 4.24 1.30 -0.03
C THR A 53 4.30 1.60 1.46
N VAL A 54 4.31 0.56 2.31
CA VAL A 54 4.42 0.69 3.76
C VAL A 54 5.71 1.43 4.14
N LEU A 55 6.86 1.01 3.61
CA LEU A 55 8.14 1.69 3.89
C LEU A 55 8.19 3.15 3.43
N THR A 56 7.36 3.51 2.46
CA THR A 56 7.37 4.84 1.85
C THR A 56 6.41 5.81 2.53
N LEU A 57 5.26 5.30 2.98
CA LEU A 57 4.13 6.12 3.44
C LEU A 57 3.78 5.95 4.91
N CYS A 58 4.27 4.89 5.56
CA CYS A 58 3.93 4.61 6.96
C CYS A 58 5.08 4.95 7.90
N ASP A 59 4.70 5.46 9.06
CA ASP A 59 5.57 5.87 10.17
C ASP A 59 4.83 5.65 11.51
N PRO A 60 5.41 6.00 12.67
CA PRO A 60 4.77 5.79 13.97
C PRO A 60 3.44 6.54 14.18
N ASP A 61 3.17 7.58 13.39
CA ASP A 61 1.96 8.40 13.46
C ASP A 61 0.87 7.92 12.48
N THR A 62 1.11 6.85 11.72
CA THR A 62 0.15 6.25 10.78
C THR A 62 -0.33 4.87 11.25
N PRO A 63 -1.41 4.78 12.04
CA PRO A 63 -1.96 3.49 12.46
C PRO A 63 -2.39 2.58 11.30
N ILE A 64 -2.08 1.30 11.40
CA ILE A 64 -2.32 0.28 10.37
C ILE A 64 -3.36 -0.74 10.84
N PHE A 65 -4.34 -1.03 9.98
CA PHE A 65 -5.10 -2.28 10.03
C PHE A 65 -4.48 -3.31 9.08
N LEU A 66 -4.32 -4.56 9.56
CA LEU A 66 -3.79 -5.66 8.77
C LEU A 66 -4.88 -6.72 8.60
N GLY A 67 -5.22 -7.02 7.35
CA GLY A 67 -6.20 -8.04 6.99
C GLY A 67 -5.73 -9.44 7.41
N ALA A 68 -6.69 -10.30 7.74
CA ALA A 68 -6.41 -11.60 8.37
C ALA A 68 -5.45 -12.48 7.58
N SER A 69 -5.50 -12.48 6.24
CA SER A 69 -4.60 -13.30 5.42
C SER A 69 -3.15 -12.82 5.45
N LEU A 70 -2.91 -11.56 5.82
CA LEU A 70 -1.56 -10.98 5.95
C LEU A 70 -1.10 -10.86 7.41
N ASP A 71 -1.99 -11.15 8.35
CA ASP A 71 -1.76 -10.97 9.78
C ASP A 71 -0.94 -12.11 10.38
N THR A 72 0.37 -12.09 10.10
CA THR A 72 1.34 -13.02 10.67
C THR A 72 2.30 -12.29 11.62
N PRO A 73 2.86 -12.98 12.63
CA PRO A 73 3.90 -12.41 13.48
C PRO A 73 5.08 -11.84 12.68
N GLU A 74 5.51 -12.53 11.63
CA GLU A 74 6.62 -12.09 10.78
C GLU A 74 6.31 -10.76 10.06
N VAL A 75 5.11 -10.61 9.50
CA VAL A 75 4.70 -9.36 8.84
C VAL A 75 4.57 -8.23 9.87
N ARG A 76 3.95 -8.51 11.03
CA ARG A 76 3.80 -7.52 12.10
C ARG A 76 5.15 -7.02 12.62
N ASP A 77 6.06 -7.95 12.92
CA ASP A 77 7.40 -7.64 13.42
C ASP A 77 8.18 -6.82 12.39
N TRP A 78 8.08 -7.17 11.11
CA TRP A 78 8.75 -6.44 10.03
C TRP A 78 8.22 -5.02 9.87
N ILE A 79 6.89 -4.82 9.81
CA ILE A 79 6.29 -3.47 9.71
C ILE A 79 6.68 -2.63 10.93
N THR A 80 6.58 -3.20 12.13
CA THR A 80 6.94 -2.52 13.39
C THR A 80 8.40 -2.10 13.37
N PHE A 81 9.30 -2.99 12.94
CA PHE A 81 10.72 -2.69 12.88
C PHE A 81 11.05 -1.59 11.87
N GLN A 82 10.46 -1.67 10.67
CA GLN A 82 10.82 -0.76 9.58
C GLN A 82 10.17 0.63 9.70
N THR A 83 8.98 0.72 10.30
CA THR A 83 8.17 1.95 10.31
C THR A 83 7.80 2.43 11.70
N GLY A 84 7.76 1.55 12.70
CA GLY A 84 7.21 1.86 14.02
C GLY A 84 5.69 2.06 14.05
N ALA A 85 4.99 1.84 12.93
CA ALA A 85 3.55 2.05 12.82
C ALA A 85 2.76 1.14 13.79
N PRO A 86 1.80 1.69 14.56
CA PRO A 86 0.99 0.91 15.47
C PRO A 86 -0.11 0.15 14.74
N PHE A 87 -0.45 -1.05 15.21
CA PHE A 87 -1.60 -1.81 14.70
C PHE A 87 -2.88 -1.50 15.46
N VAL A 88 -3.97 -1.25 14.74
CA VAL A 88 -5.25 -0.82 15.31
C VAL A 88 -6.45 -1.52 14.68
N SER A 89 -7.63 -1.30 15.27
CA SER A 89 -8.90 -1.71 14.67
C SER A 89 -9.22 -0.93 13.38
N PRO A 90 -10.07 -1.45 12.48
CA PRO A 90 -10.41 -0.79 11.21
C PRO A 90 -10.85 0.68 11.37
N ALA A 91 -11.64 1.00 12.40
CA ALA A 91 -12.18 2.34 12.60
C ALA A 91 -11.09 3.41 12.89
N GLN A 92 -9.93 2.99 13.37
CA GLN A 92 -8.83 3.86 13.77
C GLN A 92 -7.68 3.88 12.76
N ALA A 93 -7.77 3.05 11.71
CA ALA A 93 -6.69 2.88 10.75
C ALA A 93 -6.59 4.07 9.80
N VAL A 94 -5.36 4.55 9.60
CA VAL A 94 -5.01 5.49 8.52
C VAL A 94 -4.65 4.71 7.26
N PHE A 95 -3.98 3.57 7.41
CA PHE A 95 -3.74 2.61 6.33
C PHE A 95 -4.35 1.26 6.65
N ALA A 96 -4.91 0.60 5.64
CA ALA A 96 -5.35 -0.79 5.75
C ALA A 96 -4.71 -1.63 4.65
N ILE A 97 -4.14 -2.78 5.02
CA ILE A 97 -3.39 -3.65 4.10
C ILE A 97 -4.00 -5.04 4.14
N GLY A 98 -4.38 -5.60 3.00
CA GLY A 98 -5.03 -6.91 2.98
C GLY A 98 -5.46 -7.35 1.60
N LEU A 99 -5.94 -8.59 1.51
CA LEU A 99 -6.75 -9.01 0.36
C LEU A 99 -8.12 -8.31 0.42
N TRP A 100 -8.78 -8.15 -0.72
CA TRP A 100 -10.08 -7.47 -0.80
C TRP A 100 -11.10 -8.02 0.21
N ASP A 101 -11.19 -9.35 0.34
CA ASP A 101 -12.15 -10.03 1.22
C ASP A 101 -11.83 -9.91 2.72
N ASP A 102 -10.60 -9.53 3.07
CA ASP A 102 -10.17 -9.33 4.45
C ASP A 102 -10.45 -7.91 4.97
N LEU A 103 -10.84 -6.99 4.08
CA LEU A 103 -10.99 -5.57 4.41
C LEU A 103 -12.46 -5.24 4.71
N PRO A 104 -12.82 -4.94 5.98
CA PRO A 104 -14.19 -4.57 6.33
C PRO A 104 -14.49 -3.13 5.89
N LEU A 105 -14.79 -2.93 4.60
CA LEU A 105 -14.93 -1.61 3.97
C LEU A 105 -15.84 -0.64 4.74
N GLY A 106 -16.94 -1.14 5.31
CA GLY A 106 -17.89 -0.33 6.08
C GLY A 106 -17.40 0.10 7.48
N ALA A 107 -16.27 -0.43 7.95
CA ALA A 107 -15.71 -0.13 9.26
C ALA A 107 -14.57 0.90 9.21
N PHE A 108 -14.05 1.24 8.02
CA PHE A 108 -13.00 2.24 7.88
C PHE A 108 -13.55 3.66 7.89
N SER A 109 -12.74 4.59 8.40
CA SER A 109 -13.05 6.02 8.34
C SER A 109 -13.10 6.50 6.89
N LEU A 110 -14.18 7.16 6.50
CA LEU A 110 -14.34 7.78 5.17
C LEU A 110 -13.87 9.25 5.14
N GLY A 111 -13.36 9.76 6.27
CA GLY A 111 -13.19 11.20 6.47
C GLY A 111 -14.53 11.92 6.60
N THR A 112 -14.47 13.25 6.66
CA THR A 112 -15.67 14.11 6.60
C THR A 112 -15.51 15.11 5.46
N SER A 113 -16.57 15.86 5.16
CA SER A 113 -16.46 16.97 4.20
C SER A 113 -15.45 18.05 4.63
N GLU A 114 -15.30 18.25 5.94
CA GLU A 114 -14.37 19.23 6.52
C GLU A 114 -12.94 18.68 6.61
N TYR A 115 -12.80 17.36 6.80
CA TYR A 115 -11.52 16.66 6.91
C TYR A 115 -11.51 15.41 6.02
N PRO A 116 -11.50 15.57 4.68
CA PRO A 116 -11.53 14.45 3.75
C PRO A 116 -10.22 13.65 3.77
N ASP A 117 -9.13 14.26 4.23
CA ASP A 117 -7.82 13.65 4.45
C ASP A 117 -7.81 12.60 5.57
N ARG A 118 -8.81 12.61 6.46
CA ARG A 118 -8.96 11.62 7.54
C ARG A 118 -9.63 10.31 7.11
N SER A 119 -9.75 10.08 5.80
CA SER A 119 -10.15 8.78 5.29
C SER A 119 -9.02 7.76 5.41
N ALA A 120 -9.35 6.49 5.62
CA ALA A 120 -8.37 5.41 5.51
C ALA A 120 -7.94 5.21 4.05
N THR A 121 -6.65 4.94 3.84
CA THR A 121 -6.11 4.51 2.55
C THR A 121 -5.95 2.99 2.54
N LEU A 122 -6.55 2.33 1.55
CA LEU A 122 -6.45 0.87 1.42
C LEU A 122 -5.32 0.51 0.45
N ILE A 123 -4.51 -0.48 0.84
CA ILE A 123 -3.46 -1.11 0.05
C ILE A 123 -3.89 -2.56 -0.17
N VAL A 124 -4.55 -2.79 -1.30
CA VAL A 124 -5.16 -4.09 -1.60
C VAL A 124 -4.17 -5.00 -2.34
N GLU A 125 -3.85 -6.14 -1.76
CA GLU A 125 -3.06 -7.18 -2.41
C GLU A 125 -3.94 -7.99 -3.38
N LEU A 126 -3.41 -8.23 -4.58
CA LEU A 126 -4.06 -8.95 -5.65
C LEU A 126 -3.07 -9.95 -6.25
N PRO A 127 -3.49 -11.18 -6.61
CA PRO A 127 -2.60 -12.15 -7.25
C PRO A 127 -1.96 -11.60 -8.52
N GLU A 128 -2.73 -10.83 -9.28
CA GLU A 128 -2.25 -10.15 -10.47
C GLU A 128 -3.10 -8.92 -10.78
N LEU A 129 -2.43 -7.83 -11.17
CA LEU A 129 -3.08 -6.66 -11.75
C LEU A 129 -2.62 -6.49 -13.21
N ARG A 130 -3.58 -6.34 -14.11
CA ARG A 130 -3.38 -6.17 -15.55
C ARG A 130 -4.23 -5.00 -16.05
N ASP A 131 -3.75 -4.34 -17.08
CA ASP A 131 -4.57 -3.43 -17.88
C ASP A 131 -5.54 -4.29 -18.71
N ASN A 132 -6.80 -4.34 -18.27
CA ASN A 132 -7.87 -5.10 -18.91
C ASN A 132 -8.75 -4.21 -19.82
N GLY A 133 -8.28 -3.01 -20.18
CA GLY A 133 -9.01 -2.10 -21.07
C GLY A 133 -10.22 -1.41 -20.42
N VAL A 134 -10.30 -1.39 -19.08
CA VAL A 134 -11.33 -0.65 -18.35
C VAL A 134 -11.06 0.85 -18.50
N THR A 135 -12.07 1.59 -18.95
CA THR A 135 -11.97 3.05 -19.04
C THR A 135 -12.35 3.68 -17.71
N LEU A 136 -11.44 4.44 -17.12
CA LEU A 136 -11.67 5.20 -15.89
C LEU A 136 -11.96 6.67 -16.25
N THR A 137 -12.98 7.25 -15.64
CA THR A 137 -13.37 8.66 -15.81
C THR A 137 -13.52 9.34 -14.45
N GLY A 138 -12.97 10.54 -14.29
CA GLY A 138 -13.03 11.30 -13.04
C GLY A 138 -12.17 12.57 -13.09
N ALA A 139 -12.09 13.31 -11.98
CA ALA A 139 -11.26 14.51 -11.88
C ALA A 139 -9.79 14.17 -12.14
N GLY A 140 -9.27 14.65 -13.28
CA GLY A 140 -8.00 14.22 -13.88
C GLY A 140 -8.02 14.22 -15.42
N GLY A 141 -9.21 14.23 -16.05
CA GLY A 141 -9.36 14.26 -17.51
C GLY A 141 -9.45 12.87 -18.15
N TYR A 142 -9.87 12.80 -19.42
CA TYR A 142 -10.03 11.55 -20.18
C TYR A 142 -8.66 10.84 -20.34
N TRP A 143 -8.47 9.70 -19.66
CA TRP A 143 -7.26 8.88 -19.83
C TRP A 143 -7.55 7.71 -20.78
N GLY A 144 -7.38 7.97 -22.08
CA GLY A 144 -7.44 6.94 -23.11
C GLY A 144 -6.11 6.19 -23.27
N GLY A 145 -6.12 4.90 -22.93
CA GLY A 145 -5.41 3.77 -23.56
C GLY A 145 -3.87 3.75 -23.67
N GLY A 146 -3.25 2.69 -23.14
CA GLY A 146 -2.13 2.01 -23.81
C GLY A 146 -0.92 1.61 -22.97
N GLY A 147 -0.94 0.38 -22.43
CA GLY A 147 0.19 -0.55 -22.42
C GLY A 147 1.22 -0.48 -21.28
N ALA A 148 1.28 -1.54 -20.45
CA ALA A 148 2.53 -2.27 -20.11
C ALA A 148 2.30 -3.40 -19.09
N VAL A 149 3.10 -4.47 -19.25
CA VAL A 149 3.13 -5.73 -18.50
C VAL A 149 4.15 -5.62 -17.35
N GLY A 150 3.82 -6.13 -16.16
CA GLY A 150 4.76 -6.29 -15.04
C GLY A 150 4.08 -6.32 -13.67
N THR A 151 4.30 -7.40 -12.91
CA THR A 151 3.68 -7.77 -11.63
C THR A 151 4.04 -6.86 -10.45
N GLY A 152 3.05 -6.65 -9.56
CA GLY A 152 3.14 -5.87 -8.31
C GLY A 152 2.65 -4.44 -8.49
N ARG A 153 1.35 -4.20 -8.26
CA ARG A 153 0.71 -2.91 -8.59
C ARG A 153 -0.36 -2.57 -7.54
N ILE A 154 -0.30 -1.36 -6.99
CA ILE A 154 -1.20 -0.84 -5.94
C ILE A 154 -2.36 -0.08 -6.58
N TRP A 155 -3.60 -0.28 -6.11
CA TRP A 155 -4.65 0.74 -6.20
C TRP A 155 -5.67 0.59 -5.05
N ARG A 156 -6.37 1.70 -4.79
CA ARG A 156 -7.26 2.05 -3.66
C ARG A 156 -8.40 1.07 -3.38
#